data_AF-M0M2S6-F1
#
_entry.id   AF-M0M2S6-F1
#
_cell.length_a   1.000
_cell.length_b   1.000
_cell.length_c   1.000
_cell.angle_alpha   90.00
_cell.angle_beta   90.00
_cell.angle_gamma   90.00
#
_symmetry.space_group_name_H-M   'P 1'
#
loop_
_entity.id
_entity.type
_entity.pdbx_description
1 polymer ?
#
loop_
_entity_poly.entity_id
_entity_poly.type
_entity_poly.pdbx_seq_one_letter_code
_entity_poly.pdbx_strand_id
1 'polypeptide(L)'
;MYGRDDRTDREHVPPVSHGVAGLPESRALGPSFDAATPTERTALQPRGTTMTTELDRRLAADALPDDAEFALCLTHDVDRPYKGLRGLYYATQERPGYHLRTLLGDANPYWQFEDLMALEDEFGVRSAVYFLNEQHLFADRPVHEWLSPSNWVQHLGRYDVTADKLVETIRALERGGWEVGLHGSYHTRDDRGRLSEEKRTLEGFLDDPISGGRQHHLRLSVPETWRHYRSIGLAYDASLGSTTECGFHYGYRPIRPFGDEFLVFPLTIMDQALPDPGSEFDAARLTCDRLLREAAANDAVLTALWHPRFFSEREFPGHRRLYRWLLERAQELGAWIGTPRELRDALETRSDLSGADDPSDGPELEPPVEPPADRRSSATLEPAPDDRVDPSQVGTAGTDSTTTRGDP
;
A
#
# COMPACT_ATOMS: atom_id res chain seq x y z
N MET A 1 62.61 31.01 -1.56
CA MET A 1 63.14 32.20 -2.29
C MET A 1 62.43 32.29 -3.62
N TYR A 2 61.95 33.49 -4.00
CA TYR A 2 61.28 33.84 -5.27
C TYR A 2 60.00 33.03 -5.62
N GLY A 3 58.85 33.63 -5.97
CA GLY A 3 58.45 35.04 -5.98
C GLY A 3 58.22 35.62 -7.37
N ARG A 4 56.95 35.60 -7.81
CA ARG A 4 56.22 36.48 -8.75
C ARG A 4 54.78 35.92 -8.82
N ASP A 5 53.76 36.59 -8.30
CA ASP A 5 53.13 37.82 -8.81
C ASP A 5 52.79 37.76 -10.31
N ASP A 6 51.50 37.61 -10.60
CA ASP A 6 50.84 38.54 -11.50
C ASP A 6 49.45 38.89 -10.95
N ARG A 7 49.04 40.16 -11.11
CA ARG A 7 47.75 40.72 -10.67
C ARG A 7 47.12 41.43 -11.85
N THR A 8 45.87 41.09 -12.18
CA THR A 8 45.00 41.99 -12.94
C THR A 8 43.59 42.02 -12.35
N ASP A 9 43.30 43.21 -11.82
CA ASP A 9 42.04 43.95 -11.77
C ASP A 9 40.72 43.35 -11.26
N ARG A 10 40.20 44.09 -10.29
CA ARG A 10 38.86 44.07 -9.73
C ARG A 10 37.87 44.60 -10.76
N GLU A 11 36.62 44.12 -10.69
CA GLU A 11 35.49 45.04 -10.57
C GLU A 11 34.58 44.60 -9.43
N HIS A 12 34.04 45.57 -8.70
CA HIS A 12 33.34 45.39 -7.43
C HIS A 12 32.06 46.23 -7.48
N VAL A 13 30.91 45.57 -7.68
CA VAL A 13 29.62 46.24 -7.79
C VAL A 13 28.92 46.23 -6.42
N PRO A 14 28.60 47.41 -5.83
CA PRO A 14 27.98 47.50 -4.51
C PRO A 14 26.45 47.30 -4.56
N PRO A 15 25.81 46.97 -3.44
CA PRO A 15 24.35 46.89 -3.35
C PRO A 15 23.73 48.29 -3.35
N VAL A 16 22.63 48.48 -4.08
CA VAL A 16 21.86 49.73 -4.08
C VAL A 16 20.77 49.66 -3.02
N SER A 17 20.87 50.51 -2.00
CA SER A 17 19.84 50.74 -1.01
C SER A 17 19.10 52.05 -1.30
N HIS A 18 17.78 51.98 -1.43
CA HIS A 18 16.90 53.15 -1.36
C HIS A 18 15.78 52.87 -0.35
N GLY A 19 15.80 53.62 0.75
CA GLY A 19 14.57 53.95 1.47
C GLY A 19 14.23 55.43 1.25
N VAL A 20 13.03 55.85 1.64
CA VAL A 20 12.71 57.14 2.31
C VAL A 20 11.18 57.30 2.42
N ALA A 21 10.74 57.80 3.59
CA ALA A 21 9.42 58.36 3.94
C ALA A 21 8.17 57.46 3.90
N GLY A 22 7.17 57.59 4.79
CA GLY A 22 7.13 58.37 6.04
C GLY A 22 5.89 59.26 6.26
N LEU A 23 4.86 58.69 6.91
CA LEU A 23 3.81 59.37 7.71
C LEU A 23 2.79 60.28 6.95
N PRO A 24 1.65 60.69 7.58
CA PRO A 24 1.08 60.30 8.89
C PRO A 24 -0.39 59.78 8.85
N GLU A 25 -0.88 59.37 10.02
CA GLU A 25 -2.30 59.13 10.33
C GLU A 25 -3.16 60.40 10.25
N SER A 26 -4.49 60.24 10.10
CA SER A 26 -5.47 61.27 10.47
C SER A 26 -6.68 60.68 11.21
N ARG A 27 -6.67 60.84 12.54
CA ARG A 27 -7.87 60.72 13.39
C ARG A 27 -8.84 61.87 13.07
N ALA A 28 -10.12 61.56 12.91
CA ALA A 28 -11.20 62.52 13.04
C ALA A 28 -12.07 62.18 14.27
N LEU A 29 -12.55 63.21 14.96
CA LEU A 29 -13.27 63.12 16.24
C LEU A 29 -14.78 62.88 16.02
N GLY A 30 -15.48 62.49 17.10
CA GLY A 30 -16.92 62.18 17.09
C GLY A 30 -17.85 63.38 16.91
N PRO A 31 -19.15 63.18 17.18
CA PRO A 31 -19.58 63.40 18.56
C PRO A 31 -20.36 62.24 19.19
N SER A 32 -20.48 62.32 20.51
CA SER A 32 -21.18 61.39 21.40
C SER A 32 -22.70 61.40 21.24
N PHE A 33 -23.33 60.24 21.46
CA PHE A 33 -24.72 60.14 21.91
C PHE A 33 -24.83 59.21 23.12
N ASP A 34 -25.83 59.48 23.96
CA ASP A 34 -25.86 59.07 25.37
C ASP A 34 -26.06 57.57 25.63
N ALA A 35 -25.57 57.15 26.79
CA ALA A 35 -25.76 55.79 27.31
C ALA A 35 -27.20 55.58 27.82
N ALA A 36 -27.83 54.49 27.36
CA ALA A 36 -29.06 53.97 27.93
C ALA A 36 -29.05 52.43 27.94
N THR A 37 -29.02 51.85 29.14
CA THR A 37 -29.31 50.43 29.45
C THR A 37 -29.81 50.36 30.91
N PRO A 38 -30.50 49.28 31.32
CA PRO A 38 -30.95 48.12 30.55
C PRO A 38 -32.47 47.90 30.58
N THR A 39 -32.97 47.02 29.71
CA THR A 39 -34.17 46.23 29.99
C THR A 39 -33.85 44.77 29.69
N GLU A 40 -34.07 43.90 30.67
CA GLU A 40 -33.74 42.49 30.58
C GLU A 40 -34.52 41.81 29.45
N ARG A 41 -33.78 41.27 28.47
CA ARG A 41 -34.30 40.20 27.61
C ARG A 41 -33.74 38.88 28.11
N THR A 42 -34.62 38.04 28.63
CA THR A 42 -34.33 36.66 29.02
C THR A 42 -33.59 35.95 27.89
N ALA A 43 -32.32 35.59 28.15
CA ALA A 43 -31.53 34.82 27.21
C ALA A 43 -32.10 33.39 27.13
N LEU A 44 -32.83 33.10 26.06
CA LEU A 44 -33.19 31.73 25.71
C LEU A 44 -31.89 31.04 25.27
N GLN A 45 -31.25 30.27 26.17
CA GLN A 45 -30.12 29.43 25.79
C GLN A 45 -30.62 28.36 24.80
N PRO A 46 -30.09 28.31 23.56
CA PRO A 46 -30.32 27.15 22.73
C PRO A 46 -29.55 25.98 23.35
N ARG A 47 -30.28 25.01 23.90
CA ARG A 47 -29.73 23.67 24.15
C ARG A 47 -29.51 23.01 22.78
N GLY A 48 -28.40 23.34 22.15
CA GLY A 48 -27.93 22.69 20.94
C GLY A 48 -27.43 21.30 21.27
N THR A 49 -28.31 20.31 21.28
CA THR A 49 -27.91 18.95 20.94
C THR A 49 -27.63 18.95 19.45
N THR A 50 -26.35 19.06 19.08
CA THR A 50 -25.92 18.91 17.68
C THR A 50 -26.25 17.49 17.23
N MET A 51 -27.28 17.34 16.39
CA MET A 51 -27.51 16.08 15.71
C MET A 51 -26.50 15.94 14.57
N THR A 52 -25.43 15.21 14.85
CA THR A 52 -24.39 14.82 13.89
C THR A 52 -25.04 14.08 12.73
N THR A 53 -25.00 14.65 11.54
CA THR A 53 -25.70 14.08 10.38
C THR A 53 -25.01 12.79 9.91
N GLU A 54 -25.72 11.99 9.12
CA GLU A 54 -25.13 10.83 8.43
C GLU A 54 -23.92 11.23 7.57
N LEU A 55 -23.92 12.44 7.01
CA LEU A 55 -22.78 12.98 6.26
C LEU A 55 -21.62 13.31 7.20
N ASP A 56 -21.88 13.97 8.34
CA ASP A 56 -20.83 14.30 9.32
C ASP A 56 -20.20 13.04 9.91
N ARG A 57 -20.99 11.99 10.17
CA ARG A 57 -20.48 10.69 10.65
C ARG A 57 -19.60 9.98 9.60
N ARG A 58 -19.98 10.03 8.32
CA ARG A 58 -19.14 9.52 7.22
C ARG A 58 -17.85 10.33 7.06
N LEU A 59 -17.93 11.66 7.10
CA LEU A 59 -16.76 12.53 7.04
C LEU A 59 -15.79 12.30 8.22
N ALA A 60 -16.31 12.00 9.41
CA ALA A 60 -15.50 11.64 10.57
C ALA A 60 -14.85 10.25 10.46
N ALA A 61 -15.55 9.28 9.86
CA ALA A 61 -15.02 7.93 9.61
C ALA A 61 -13.96 7.89 8.49
N ASP A 62 -14.11 8.74 7.46
CA ASP A 62 -13.18 8.86 6.32
C ASP A 62 -12.04 9.87 6.54
N ALA A 63 -12.00 10.56 7.69
CA ALA A 63 -10.94 11.48 8.06
C ALA A 63 -9.57 10.77 8.22
N LEU A 64 -8.47 11.52 8.21
CA LEU A 64 -7.13 10.99 8.48
C LEU A 64 -6.75 11.09 9.96
N PRO A 65 -5.79 10.29 10.46
CA PRO A 65 -5.31 10.39 11.84
C PRO A 65 -4.64 11.75 12.10
N ASP A 66 -4.61 12.17 13.37
CA ASP A 66 -3.81 13.29 13.89
C ASP A 66 -3.95 14.65 13.16
N ASP A 67 -5.14 14.92 12.59
CA ASP A 67 -5.43 16.10 11.74
C ASP A 67 -4.46 16.25 10.54
N ALA A 68 -3.91 15.14 10.04
CA ALA A 68 -2.90 15.14 8.98
C ALA A 68 -3.46 15.51 7.60
N GLU A 69 -2.68 16.28 6.84
CA GLU A 69 -2.99 16.75 5.47
C GLU A 69 -3.05 15.60 4.45
N PHE A 70 -2.35 14.50 4.71
CA PHE A 70 -2.44 13.23 3.97
C PHE A 70 -1.80 12.10 4.79
N ALA A 71 -1.98 10.86 4.35
CA ALA A 71 -1.30 9.69 4.92
C ALA A 71 -0.28 9.09 3.94
N LEU A 72 0.87 8.67 4.47
CA LEU A 72 1.91 7.92 3.78
C LEU A 72 2.06 6.53 4.41
N CYS A 73 1.53 5.51 3.74
CA CYS A 73 1.72 4.11 4.12
C CYS A 73 3.03 3.57 3.51
N LEU A 74 3.98 3.19 4.37
CA LEU A 74 5.27 2.65 3.96
C LEU A 74 5.23 1.12 3.88
N THR A 75 5.70 0.55 2.77
CA THR A 75 5.73 -0.91 2.54
C THR A 75 7.02 -1.39 1.87
N HIS A 76 7.44 -2.61 2.18
CA HIS A 76 8.67 -3.22 1.67
C HIS A 76 8.47 -4.69 1.28
N ASP A 77 8.68 -5.02 0.00
CA ASP A 77 8.59 -6.40 -0.48
C ASP A 77 9.96 -7.10 -0.38
N VAL A 78 10.04 -8.17 0.41
CA VAL A 78 11.25 -8.98 0.59
C VAL A 78 11.28 -10.08 -0.47
N ASP A 79 11.57 -9.68 -1.72
CA ASP A 79 11.71 -10.64 -2.82
C ASP A 79 12.98 -11.50 -2.70
N ARG A 80 14.10 -10.85 -2.36
CA ARG A 80 15.46 -11.39 -2.48
C ARG A 80 16.39 -10.80 -1.41
N PRO A 81 16.38 -11.31 -0.17
CA PRO A 81 17.30 -10.86 0.89
C PRO A 81 18.75 -11.31 0.64
N TYR A 82 19.01 -12.20 -0.33
CA TYR A 82 20.34 -12.71 -0.67
C TYR A 82 20.71 -12.50 -2.15
N LYS A 83 21.95 -12.05 -2.42
CA LYS A 83 22.49 -11.90 -3.78
C LYS A 83 22.87 -13.26 -4.39
N GLY A 84 21.90 -13.95 -5.00
CA GLY A 84 22.10 -15.24 -5.66
C GLY A 84 22.81 -15.19 -7.02
N LEU A 85 23.20 -16.37 -7.54
CA LEU A 85 23.96 -16.55 -8.80
C LEU A 85 23.30 -15.94 -10.05
N ARG A 86 21.97 -15.74 -10.04
CA ARG A 86 21.25 -14.98 -11.08
C ARG A 86 21.78 -13.55 -11.26
N GLY A 87 22.26 -12.93 -10.19
CA GLY A 87 22.93 -11.63 -10.24
C GLY A 87 24.24 -11.64 -11.04
N LEU A 88 24.80 -12.82 -11.32
CA LEU A 88 25.94 -13.00 -12.22
C LEU A 88 25.51 -13.03 -13.69
N TYR A 89 24.35 -13.60 -14.01
CA TYR A 89 23.82 -13.73 -15.38
C TYR A 89 23.62 -12.35 -16.04
N TYR A 90 22.97 -11.43 -15.32
CA TYR A 90 22.80 -10.04 -15.77
C TYR A 90 24.07 -9.18 -15.63
N ALA A 91 25.02 -9.55 -14.77
CA ALA A 91 26.27 -8.82 -14.56
C ALA A 91 27.41 -9.16 -15.54
N THR A 92 27.14 -10.00 -16.55
CA THR A 92 28.13 -10.35 -17.59
C THR A 92 28.48 -9.19 -18.52
N GLN A 93 27.73 -8.08 -18.48
CA GLN A 93 27.90 -6.93 -19.39
C GLN A 93 28.83 -5.83 -18.85
N GLU A 94 28.99 -5.65 -17.52
CA GLU A 94 29.62 -4.41 -16.99
C GLU A 94 30.82 -4.57 -16.03
N ARG A 95 30.78 -5.38 -14.96
CA ARG A 95 31.90 -5.43 -13.96
C ARG A 95 32.16 -6.82 -13.31
N PRO A 96 32.58 -7.85 -14.07
CA PRO A 96 32.65 -9.24 -13.58
C PRO A 96 33.43 -9.45 -12.26
N GLY A 97 34.56 -8.76 -12.07
CA GLY A 97 35.40 -8.92 -10.86
C GLY A 97 34.76 -8.44 -9.55
N TYR A 98 33.82 -7.49 -9.61
CA TYR A 98 33.10 -7.00 -8.44
C TYR A 98 32.02 -7.99 -7.99
N HIS A 99 31.23 -8.51 -8.94
CA HIS A 99 30.17 -9.49 -8.62
C HIS A 99 30.76 -10.78 -8.05
N LEU A 100 31.90 -11.25 -8.58
CA LEU A 100 32.65 -12.39 -8.01
C LEU A 100 33.12 -12.11 -6.57
N ARG A 101 33.68 -10.92 -6.28
CA ARG A 101 34.09 -10.55 -4.91
C ARG A 101 32.93 -10.47 -3.93
N THR A 102 31.74 -10.06 -4.36
CA THR A 102 30.54 -10.01 -3.49
C THR A 102 29.85 -11.36 -3.31
N LEU A 103 30.24 -12.39 -4.08
CA LEU A 103 29.82 -13.78 -3.89
C LEU A 103 30.84 -14.59 -3.07
N LEU A 104 32.08 -14.11 -2.98
CA LEU A 104 33.21 -14.74 -2.28
C LEU A 104 33.57 -14.05 -0.95
N GLY A 105 32.77 -13.10 -0.49
CA GLY A 105 32.96 -12.39 0.76
C GLY A 105 31.66 -12.31 1.56
N ASP A 106 31.78 -12.29 2.89
CA ASP A 106 30.64 -12.45 3.82
C ASP A 106 29.61 -11.30 3.82
N ALA A 107 29.88 -10.22 3.09
CA ALA A 107 29.03 -9.04 3.01
C ALA A 107 27.98 -9.15 1.88
N ASN A 108 26.82 -9.71 2.20
CA ASN A 108 25.65 -9.78 1.32
C ASN A 108 24.97 -8.40 1.17
N PRO A 109 25.04 -7.73 -0.01
CA PRO A 109 24.53 -6.38 -0.17
C PRO A 109 23.00 -6.27 -0.25
N TYR A 110 22.28 -7.38 -0.40
CA TYR A 110 20.80 -7.36 -0.42
C TYR A 110 20.21 -7.50 1.00
N TRP A 111 21.05 -7.81 2.00
CA TRP A 111 20.66 -7.81 3.40
C TRP A 111 20.79 -6.38 3.95
N GLN A 112 19.65 -5.69 4.04
CA GLN A 112 19.58 -4.27 4.37
C GLN A 112 18.51 -3.96 5.42
N PHE A 113 18.12 -4.98 6.20
CA PHE A 113 17.10 -4.82 7.25
C PHE A 113 17.57 -3.87 8.36
N GLU A 114 18.84 -3.97 8.74
CA GLU A 114 19.46 -3.12 9.76
C GLU A 114 19.60 -1.67 9.27
N ASP A 115 19.96 -1.46 8.00
CA ASP A 115 20.00 -0.13 7.35
C ASP A 115 18.60 0.50 7.20
N LEU A 116 17.58 -0.32 6.92
CA LEU A 116 16.18 0.10 6.86
C LEU A 116 15.66 0.53 8.24
N MET A 117 15.76 -0.37 9.23
CA MET A 117 15.27 -0.10 10.59
C MET A 117 15.94 1.15 11.19
N ALA A 118 17.27 1.27 11.06
CA ALA A 118 17.99 2.43 11.57
C ALA A 118 17.58 3.74 10.88
N LEU A 119 17.33 3.72 9.56
CA LEU A 119 16.86 4.90 8.84
C LEU A 119 15.47 5.31 9.31
N GLU A 120 14.54 4.38 9.48
CA GLU A 120 13.18 4.69 9.92
C GLU A 120 13.10 5.09 11.40
N ASP A 121 13.97 4.54 12.25
CA ASP A 121 14.18 5.00 13.63
C ASP A 121 14.64 6.47 13.70
N GLU A 122 15.49 6.94 12.77
CA GLU A 122 15.87 8.36 12.70
C GLU A 122 14.68 9.30 12.42
N PHE A 123 13.64 8.81 11.73
CA PHE A 123 12.41 9.55 11.44
C PHE A 123 11.29 9.31 12.45
N GLY A 124 11.44 8.33 13.35
CA GLY A 124 10.40 7.91 14.29
C GLY A 124 9.20 7.23 13.62
N VAL A 125 9.39 6.60 12.46
CA VAL A 125 8.32 5.96 11.66
C VAL A 125 8.46 4.44 11.63
N ARG A 126 7.39 3.76 11.20
CA ARG A 126 7.37 2.32 10.97
C ARG A 126 6.74 1.99 9.62
N SER A 127 7.20 0.89 9.04
CA SER A 127 6.79 0.39 7.74
C SER A 127 6.33 -1.07 7.82
N ALA A 128 5.58 -1.51 6.81
CA ALA A 128 5.14 -2.89 6.68
C ALA A 128 6.09 -3.68 5.78
N VAL A 129 6.66 -4.77 6.29
CA VAL A 129 7.63 -5.61 5.58
C VAL A 129 6.97 -6.94 5.22
N TYR A 130 6.81 -7.19 3.91
CA TYR A 130 6.10 -8.36 3.38
C TYR A 130 7.10 -9.43 2.97
N PHE A 131 6.97 -10.63 3.55
CA PHE A 131 7.91 -11.74 3.32
C PHE A 131 7.35 -12.75 2.33
N LEU A 132 8.17 -13.07 1.32
CA LEU A 132 7.87 -14.04 0.28
C LEU A 132 8.19 -15.46 0.76
N ASN A 133 7.17 -16.31 0.81
CA ASN A 133 7.35 -17.74 1.10
C ASN A 133 7.17 -18.55 -0.20
N GLU A 134 8.22 -18.61 -1.01
CA GLU A 134 8.20 -19.36 -2.27
C GLU A 134 8.71 -20.80 -2.11
N GLN A 135 7.83 -21.79 -2.33
CA GLN A 135 8.14 -23.23 -2.41
C GLN A 135 9.48 -23.54 -3.09
N HIS A 136 10.30 -24.39 -2.47
CA HIS A 136 11.59 -24.80 -3.01
C HIS A 136 11.42 -25.88 -4.09
N LEU A 137 12.08 -25.70 -5.25
CA LEU A 137 12.02 -26.61 -6.40
C LEU A 137 12.33 -28.07 -6.03
N PHE A 138 13.24 -28.29 -5.07
CA PHE A 138 13.72 -29.62 -4.68
C PHE A 138 12.97 -30.24 -3.48
N ALA A 139 12.14 -29.46 -2.79
CA ALA A 139 11.35 -29.92 -1.64
C ALA A 139 9.88 -30.13 -2.03
N ASP A 140 9.29 -29.18 -2.77
CA ASP A 140 7.84 -29.02 -2.85
C ASP A 140 7.27 -29.18 -4.27
N ARG A 141 8.13 -29.38 -5.28
CA ARG A 141 7.74 -29.42 -6.70
C ARG A 141 8.03 -30.79 -7.33
N PRO A 142 7.13 -31.30 -8.20
CA PRO A 142 7.28 -32.62 -8.79
C PRO A 142 8.48 -32.68 -9.74
N VAL A 143 9.21 -33.80 -9.70
CA VAL A 143 10.52 -34.03 -10.36
C VAL A 143 10.55 -33.69 -11.86
N HIS A 144 9.41 -33.74 -12.57
CA HIS A 144 9.34 -33.38 -13.98
C HIS A 144 9.57 -31.87 -14.24
N GLU A 145 9.28 -30.99 -13.27
CA GLU A 145 9.57 -29.56 -13.36
C GLU A 145 11.08 -29.26 -13.31
N TRP A 146 11.91 -30.21 -12.84
CA TRP A 146 13.37 -30.10 -12.82
C TRP A 146 13.99 -30.24 -14.22
N LEU A 147 13.22 -30.66 -15.24
CA LEU A 147 13.72 -30.89 -16.60
C LEU A 147 13.72 -29.63 -17.48
N SER A 148 13.17 -28.51 -17.01
CA SER A 148 13.09 -27.25 -17.77
C SER A 148 14.15 -26.23 -17.31
N PRO A 149 15.12 -25.83 -18.15
CA PRO A 149 16.12 -24.81 -17.80
C PRO A 149 15.51 -23.46 -17.41
N SER A 150 14.34 -23.10 -17.94
CA SER A 150 13.64 -21.87 -17.55
C SER A 150 13.08 -21.92 -16.13
N ASN A 151 12.75 -23.12 -15.62
CA ASN A 151 12.36 -23.31 -14.22
C ASN A 151 13.58 -23.13 -13.32
N TRP A 152 14.71 -23.78 -13.62
CA TRP A 152 15.96 -23.57 -12.86
C TRP A 152 16.30 -22.09 -12.71
N VAL A 153 16.22 -21.34 -13.80
CA VAL A 153 16.42 -19.89 -13.76
C VAL A 153 15.36 -19.23 -12.88
N GLN A 154 14.07 -19.55 -12.96
CA GLN A 154 13.02 -19.02 -12.06
C GLN A 154 13.26 -19.29 -10.57
N HIS A 155 13.71 -20.50 -10.21
CA HIS A 155 13.93 -20.89 -8.80
C HIS A 155 15.29 -20.45 -8.24
N LEU A 156 16.27 -20.11 -9.08
CA LEU A 156 17.58 -19.57 -8.69
C LEU A 156 17.45 -18.13 -8.15
N GLY A 157 17.15 -18.02 -6.86
CA GLY A 157 17.03 -16.77 -6.13
C GLY A 157 15.95 -16.77 -5.04
N ARG A 158 15.22 -17.88 -4.87
CA ARG A 158 14.37 -18.14 -3.70
C ARG A 158 15.20 -18.21 -2.43
N TYR A 159 14.58 -17.88 -1.31
CA TYR A 159 15.14 -18.00 0.02
C TYR A 159 14.18 -18.81 0.90
N ASP A 160 14.75 -19.48 1.90
CA ASP A 160 13.96 -20.15 2.93
C ASP A 160 13.59 -19.12 4.01
N VAL A 161 12.30 -18.86 4.18
CA VAL A 161 11.80 -17.91 5.18
C VAL A 161 11.94 -18.44 6.62
N THR A 162 12.13 -19.76 6.78
CA THR A 162 12.31 -20.42 8.07
C THR A 162 13.77 -20.50 8.53
N ALA A 163 14.72 -20.02 7.73
CA ALA A 163 16.14 -20.00 8.09
C ALA A 163 16.40 -19.11 9.32
N ASP A 164 17.13 -19.64 10.32
CA ASP A 164 17.34 -19.02 11.64
C ASP A 164 17.61 -17.51 11.59
N LYS A 165 18.59 -17.07 10.79
CA LYS A 165 18.97 -15.64 10.66
C LYS A 165 17.80 -14.77 10.21
N LEU A 166 16.95 -15.27 9.31
CA LEU A 166 15.82 -14.52 8.79
C LEU A 166 14.65 -14.52 9.77
N VAL A 167 14.40 -15.64 10.47
CA VAL A 167 13.44 -15.71 11.58
C VAL A 167 13.84 -14.76 12.72
N GLU A 168 15.13 -14.67 13.07
CA GLU A 168 15.66 -13.71 14.03
C GLU A 168 15.39 -12.25 13.62
N THR A 169 15.60 -11.93 12.33
CA THR A 169 15.32 -10.60 11.77
C THR A 169 13.83 -10.28 11.70
N ILE A 170 12.97 -11.23 11.31
CA ILE A 170 11.52 -11.01 11.27
C ILE A 170 11.00 -10.71 12.68
N ARG A 171 11.44 -11.48 13.68
CA ARG A 171 11.12 -11.21 15.09
C ARG A 171 11.74 -9.91 15.63
N ALA A 172 12.85 -9.44 15.04
CA ALA A 172 13.44 -8.15 15.40
C ALA A 172 12.61 -6.97 14.86
N LEU A 173 12.07 -7.11 13.63
CA LEU A 173 11.11 -6.17 13.04
C LEU A 173 9.84 -6.09 13.90
N GLU A 174 9.20 -7.24 14.18
CA GLU A 174 8.00 -7.33 15.01
C GLU A 174 8.19 -6.66 16.39
N ARG A 175 9.22 -7.07 17.16
CA ARG A 175 9.53 -6.45 18.46
C ARG A 175 9.92 -4.97 18.37
N GLY A 176 10.36 -4.50 17.20
CA GLY A 176 10.68 -3.11 16.94
C GLY A 176 9.47 -2.24 16.58
N GLY A 177 8.30 -2.85 16.36
CA GLY A 177 7.07 -2.17 15.94
C GLY A 177 6.89 -2.09 14.42
N TRP A 178 7.68 -2.79 13.62
CA TRP A 178 7.43 -2.92 12.19
C TRP A 178 6.33 -3.94 11.93
N GLU A 179 5.39 -3.63 11.03
CA GLU A 179 4.41 -4.61 10.61
C GLU A 179 5.08 -5.72 9.80
N VAL A 180 4.87 -6.98 10.19
CA VAL A 180 5.21 -8.14 9.36
C VAL A 180 3.96 -8.59 8.61
N GLY A 181 4.07 -8.77 7.29
CA GLY A 181 2.97 -9.19 6.43
C GLY A 181 3.33 -10.25 5.39
N LEU A 182 2.30 -10.72 4.68
CA LEU A 182 2.41 -11.80 3.70
C LEU A 182 2.77 -11.25 2.31
N HIS A 183 3.91 -11.67 1.74
CA HIS A 183 4.12 -11.53 0.29
C HIS A 183 3.69 -12.81 -0.42
N GLY A 184 2.44 -12.84 -0.91
CA GLY A 184 1.84 -14.03 -1.49
C GLY A 184 2.59 -14.47 -2.75
N SER A 185 3.00 -15.74 -2.82
CA SER A 185 3.86 -16.20 -3.91
C SER A 185 3.15 -16.21 -5.27
N TYR A 186 3.94 -16.21 -6.36
CA TYR A 186 3.51 -15.99 -7.75
C TYR A 186 2.22 -16.71 -8.21
N HIS A 187 1.95 -17.89 -7.65
CA HIS A 187 0.81 -18.76 -8.00
C HIS A 187 -0.35 -18.71 -6.99
N THR A 188 -0.23 -18.03 -5.85
CA THR A 188 -1.26 -18.01 -4.78
C THR A 188 -2.47 -17.15 -5.07
N ARG A 189 -2.37 -16.21 -6.03
CA ARG A 189 -3.49 -15.31 -6.38
C ARG A 189 -4.81 -16.02 -6.70
N ASP A 190 -4.72 -17.24 -7.21
CA ASP A 190 -5.84 -18.14 -7.59
C ASP A 190 -5.86 -19.42 -6.71
N ASP A 191 -5.05 -19.50 -5.64
CA ASP A 191 -4.89 -20.65 -4.74
C ASP A 191 -4.90 -20.24 -3.26
N ARG A 192 -6.11 -20.15 -2.71
CA ARG A 192 -6.37 -19.92 -1.28
C ARG A 192 -5.68 -20.93 -0.36
N GLY A 193 -5.53 -22.19 -0.79
CA GLY A 193 -4.97 -23.26 0.03
C GLY A 193 -3.50 -22.98 0.33
N ARG A 194 -2.75 -22.69 -0.73
CA ARG A 194 -1.33 -22.30 -0.63
C ARG A 194 -1.13 -20.96 0.04
N LEU A 195 -1.96 -19.95 -0.24
CA LEU A 195 -1.87 -18.66 0.47
C LEU A 195 -2.05 -18.84 1.99
N SER A 196 -2.95 -19.75 2.40
CA SER A 196 -3.18 -20.09 3.80
C SER A 196 -2.01 -20.85 4.43
N GLU A 197 -1.30 -21.68 3.66
CA GLU A 197 -0.07 -22.36 4.10
C GLU A 197 1.09 -21.37 4.26
N GLU A 198 1.31 -20.52 3.26
CA GLU A 198 2.34 -19.48 3.28
C GLU A 198 2.14 -18.53 4.48
N LYS A 199 0.90 -18.09 4.76
CA LYS A 199 0.54 -17.32 5.97
C LYS A 199 0.86 -18.06 7.27
N ARG A 200 0.45 -19.33 7.41
CA ARG A 200 0.71 -20.13 8.63
C ARG A 200 2.20 -20.35 8.89
N THR A 201 3.01 -20.51 7.85
CA THR A 201 4.47 -20.63 8.01
C THR A 201 5.06 -19.36 8.61
N LEU A 202 4.62 -18.17 8.14
CA LEU A 202 5.07 -16.90 8.70
C LEU A 202 4.57 -16.69 10.14
N GLU A 203 3.29 -16.95 10.40
CA GLU A 203 2.72 -16.84 11.75
C GLU A 203 3.32 -17.87 12.74
N GLY A 204 3.94 -18.94 12.25
CA GLY A 204 4.61 -19.94 13.09
C GLY A 204 5.84 -19.44 13.85
N PHE A 205 6.32 -18.22 13.56
CA PHE A 205 7.44 -17.61 14.27
C PHE A 205 7.18 -16.17 14.77
N LEU A 206 5.97 -15.64 14.55
CA LEU A 206 5.49 -14.35 15.06
C LEU A 206 4.72 -14.54 16.37
N ASP A 207 4.64 -13.49 17.18
CA ASP A 207 3.77 -13.43 18.35
C ASP A 207 2.37 -12.90 17.97
N ASP A 208 2.28 -12.00 16.99
CA ASP A 208 1.03 -11.41 16.49
C ASP A 208 0.56 -12.01 15.13
N PRO A 209 -0.77 -12.05 14.87
CA PRO A 209 -1.29 -12.48 13.58
C PRO A 209 -0.95 -11.49 12.45
N ILE A 210 -0.87 -12.02 11.23
CA ILE A 210 -0.64 -11.21 10.03
C ILE A 210 -1.96 -10.58 9.57
N SER A 211 -2.03 -9.24 9.59
CA SER A 211 -3.21 -8.47 9.18
C SER A 211 -3.34 -8.26 7.68
N GLY A 212 -2.25 -8.28 6.90
CA GLY A 212 -2.33 -8.03 5.47
C GLY A 212 -1.04 -8.34 4.71
N GLY A 213 -0.94 -7.80 3.50
CA GLY A 213 0.19 -8.09 2.62
C GLY A 213 -0.06 -7.73 1.16
N ARG A 214 0.77 -8.30 0.27
CA ARG A 214 0.80 -8.00 -1.17
C ARG A 214 1.11 -9.25 -2.00
N GLN A 215 0.55 -9.39 -3.18
CA GLN A 215 0.88 -10.42 -4.16
C GLN A 215 2.17 -10.09 -4.90
N HIS A 216 3.05 -11.08 -5.05
CA HIS A 216 4.27 -10.94 -5.82
C HIS A 216 3.98 -10.53 -7.28
N HIS A 217 4.73 -9.54 -7.79
CA HIS A 217 4.47 -8.83 -9.06
C HIS A 217 3.07 -8.17 -9.17
N LEU A 218 2.44 -7.76 -8.06
CA LEU A 218 1.09 -7.16 -8.03
C LEU A 218 0.02 -8.03 -8.70
N ARG A 219 0.22 -9.36 -8.72
CA ARG A 219 -0.63 -10.31 -9.45
C ARG A 219 -1.98 -10.50 -8.79
N LEU A 220 -2.96 -9.68 -9.16
CA LEU A 220 -4.34 -9.83 -8.74
C LEU A 220 -5.20 -10.59 -9.75
N SER A 221 -6.15 -11.35 -9.23
CA SER A 221 -7.33 -11.88 -9.90
C SER A 221 -8.53 -11.21 -9.22
N VAL A 222 -8.97 -10.05 -9.72
CA VAL A 222 -9.98 -9.24 -9.03
C VAL A 222 -11.39 -9.79 -9.33
N PRO A 223 -12.25 -10.06 -8.32
CA PRO A 223 -12.05 -9.90 -6.87
C PRO A 223 -11.62 -11.19 -6.13
N GLU A 224 -11.36 -12.30 -6.83
CA GLU A 224 -11.06 -13.61 -6.22
C GLU A 224 -9.87 -13.58 -5.26
N THR A 225 -8.76 -12.91 -5.60
CA THR A 225 -7.59 -12.81 -4.72
C THR A 225 -7.92 -12.08 -3.41
N TRP A 226 -8.75 -11.04 -3.46
CA TRP A 226 -9.23 -10.36 -2.25
C TRP A 226 -10.16 -11.25 -1.43
N ARG A 227 -11.01 -12.07 -2.08
CA ARG A 227 -11.78 -13.09 -1.36
C ARG A 227 -10.87 -14.13 -0.71
N HIS A 228 -9.79 -14.53 -1.37
CA HIS A 228 -8.80 -15.44 -0.78
C HIS A 228 -8.14 -14.81 0.45
N TYR A 229 -7.66 -13.57 0.38
CA TYR A 229 -7.07 -12.81 1.50
C TYR A 229 -8.04 -12.76 2.69
N ARG A 230 -9.25 -12.22 2.48
CA ARG A 230 -10.32 -12.14 3.49
C ARG A 230 -10.64 -13.50 4.10
N SER A 231 -10.72 -14.56 3.29
CA SER A 231 -11.07 -15.91 3.75
C SER A 231 -9.98 -16.66 4.54
N ILE A 232 -8.75 -16.15 4.56
CA ILE A 232 -7.66 -16.69 5.40
C ILE A 232 -7.35 -15.79 6.60
N GLY A 233 -8.20 -14.79 6.85
CA GLY A 233 -8.09 -13.86 7.98
C GLY A 233 -7.18 -12.67 7.75
N LEU A 234 -6.82 -12.34 6.49
CA LEU A 234 -6.21 -11.04 6.20
C LEU A 234 -7.31 -9.97 6.16
N ALA A 235 -7.04 -8.83 6.81
CA ALA A 235 -7.90 -7.67 6.86
C ALA A 235 -7.64 -6.65 5.74
N TYR A 236 -6.47 -6.71 5.07
CA TYR A 236 -6.22 -5.86 3.90
C TYR A 236 -5.35 -6.49 2.80
N ASP A 237 -5.42 -5.91 1.60
CA ASP A 237 -4.51 -6.13 0.46
C ASP A 237 -3.83 -4.82 0.04
N ALA A 238 -2.54 -4.88 -0.31
CA ALA A 238 -1.76 -3.74 -0.80
C ALA A 238 -1.24 -3.95 -2.25
N SER A 239 -1.91 -4.79 -3.05
CA SER A 239 -1.45 -5.22 -4.37
C SER A 239 -2.00 -4.41 -5.54
N LEU A 240 -3.11 -3.68 -5.36
CA LEU A 240 -3.76 -2.97 -6.46
C LEU A 240 -2.90 -1.78 -6.91
N GLY A 241 -2.31 -1.83 -8.10
CA GLY A 241 -1.35 -0.81 -8.53
C GLY A 241 -0.80 -1.02 -9.92
N SER A 242 0.26 -0.26 -10.24
CA SER A 242 1.03 -0.39 -11.47
C SER A 242 2.48 -0.74 -11.16
N THR A 243 3.09 -1.60 -11.97
CA THR A 243 4.52 -1.94 -11.89
C THR A 243 5.40 -1.02 -12.75
N THR A 244 4.79 -0.11 -13.52
CA THR A 244 5.49 0.73 -14.52
C THR A 244 5.15 2.22 -14.43
N GLU A 245 4.17 2.59 -13.62
CA GLU A 245 3.69 3.98 -13.47
C GLU A 245 3.49 4.31 -11.97
N CYS A 246 3.76 5.55 -11.59
CA CYS A 246 3.48 6.07 -10.24
C CYS A 246 2.33 7.09 -10.29
N GLY A 247 1.27 6.87 -9.52
CA GLY A 247 0.09 7.74 -9.52
C GLY A 247 -1.10 7.19 -8.74
N PHE A 248 -2.09 8.05 -8.48
CA PHE A 248 -3.36 7.69 -7.83
C PHE A 248 -4.34 7.04 -8.81
N HIS A 249 -3.91 5.97 -9.48
CA HIS A 249 -4.66 5.29 -10.55
C HIS A 249 -6.03 4.72 -10.12
N TYR A 250 -6.23 4.52 -8.81
CA TYR A 250 -7.44 3.93 -8.22
C TYR A 250 -8.11 4.85 -7.19
N GLY A 251 -7.83 6.16 -7.27
CA GLY A 251 -8.35 7.18 -6.35
C GLY A 251 -7.44 7.45 -5.14
N TYR A 252 -7.91 8.33 -4.25
CA TYR A 252 -7.14 8.89 -3.14
C TYR A 252 -7.38 8.21 -1.78
N ARG A 253 -8.22 7.17 -1.71
CA ARG A 253 -8.62 6.49 -0.47
C ARG A 253 -8.45 4.97 -0.58
N PRO A 254 -8.24 4.25 0.53
CA PRO A 254 -8.38 2.79 0.56
C PRO A 254 -9.80 2.40 0.13
N ILE A 255 -9.91 1.27 -0.57
CA ILE A 255 -11.17 0.79 -1.14
C ILE A 255 -11.72 -0.32 -0.23
N ARG A 256 -13.03 -0.29 0.06
CA ARG A 256 -13.77 -1.41 0.68
C ARG A 256 -14.47 -2.24 -0.43
N PRO A 257 -13.79 -3.20 -1.10
CA PRO A 257 -14.33 -3.87 -2.29
C PRO A 257 -15.57 -4.75 -2.03
N PHE A 258 -15.84 -5.10 -0.76
CA PHE A 258 -17.00 -5.89 -0.36
C PHE A 258 -18.01 -5.11 0.50
N GLY A 259 -17.78 -3.82 0.75
CA GLY A 259 -18.62 -3.00 1.62
C GLY A 259 -18.51 -3.35 3.11
N ASP A 260 -17.39 -3.95 3.53
CA ASP A 260 -17.05 -4.29 4.91
C ASP A 260 -15.63 -3.81 5.25
N GLU A 261 -15.13 -4.21 6.42
CA GLU A 261 -13.80 -3.80 6.94
C GLU A 261 -12.59 -4.37 6.19
N PHE A 262 -12.77 -5.15 5.12
CA PHE A 262 -11.63 -5.53 4.28
C PHE A 262 -11.19 -4.34 3.43
N LEU A 263 -9.97 -3.84 3.64
CA LEU A 263 -9.40 -2.73 2.88
C LEU A 263 -8.48 -3.18 1.74
N VAL A 264 -8.51 -2.43 0.65
CA VAL A 264 -7.48 -2.48 -0.40
C VAL A 264 -6.77 -1.13 -0.42
N PHE A 265 -5.46 -1.13 -0.17
CA PHE A 265 -4.59 0.04 -0.25
C PHE A 265 -3.95 0.11 -1.63
N PRO A 266 -4.35 1.05 -2.52
CA PRO A 266 -3.76 1.14 -3.83
C PRO A 266 -2.30 1.62 -3.75
N LEU A 267 -1.42 1.00 -4.52
CA LEU A 267 -0.02 1.37 -4.63
C LEU A 267 0.13 2.63 -5.48
N THR A 268 0.72 3.68 -4.90
CA THR A 268 0.94 4.98 -5.56
C THR A 268 2.36 5.13 -6.09
N ILE A 269 3.36 4.65 -5.34
CA ILE A 269 4.78 4.71 -5.70
C ILE A 269 5.38 3.31 -5.59
N MET A 270 5.98 2.81 -6.66
CA MET A 270 6.88 1.67 -6.63
C MET A 270 8.26 2.16 -7.05
N ASP A 271 9.28 1.84 -6.25
CA ASP A 271 10.68 2.17 -6.53
C ASP A 271 11.18 1.82 -7.94
N GLN A 272 10.71 0.70 -8.52
CA GLN A 272 11.02 0.23 -9.87
C GLN A 272 10.28 1.01 -10.98
N ALA A 273 9.24 1.77 -10.64
CA ALA A 273 8.46 2.60 -11.56
C ALA A 273 8.87 4.08 -11.55
N LEU A 274 9.89 4.44 -10.76
CA LEU A 274 10.51 5.77 -10.76
C LEU A 274 11.63 5.85 -11.82
N PRO A 275 11.96 7.06 -12.33
CA PRO A 275 13.25 7.30 -12.98
C PRO A 275 14.40 6.82 -12.07
N ASP A 276 15.44 6.20 -12.65
CA ASP A 276 16.55 5.61 -11.89
C ASP A 276 17.25 6.70 -11.01
N PRO A 277 17.18 6.62 -9.66
CA PRO A 277 17.80 7.60 -8.78
C PRO A 277 19.34 7.69 -8.88
N GLY A 278 19.99 6.69 -9.49
CA GLY A 278 21.42 6.64 -9.72
C GLY A 278 21.88 7.54 -10.87
N SER A 279 21.05 7.71 -11.91
CA SER A 279 21.32 8.57 -13.08
C SER A 279 20.45 9.83 -13.14
N GLU A 280 19.21 9.77 -12.64
CA GLU A 280 18.15 10.75 -12.83
C GLU A 280 17.49 11.16 -11.49
N PHE A 281 18.31 11.30 -10.44
CA PHE A 281 17.85 11.60 -9.07
C PHE A 281 16.84 12.75 -8.98
N ASP A 282 17.06 13.87 -9.69
CA ASP A 282 16.12 15.00 -9.67
C ASP A 282 14.78 14.68 -10.35
N ALA A 283 14.75 13.85 -11.38
CA ALA A 283 13.49 13.42 -12.00
C ALA A 283 12.70 12.47 -11.07
N ALA A 284 13.40 11.55 -10.39
CA ALA A 284 12.81 10.67 -9.39
C ALA A 284 12.26 11.48 -8.19
N ARG A 285 13.04 12.46 -7.72
CA ARG A 285 12.66 13.38 -6.65
C ARG A 285 11.47 14.27 -7.02
N LEU A 286 11.45 14.84 -8.22
CA LEU A 286 10.32 15.65 -8.70
C LEU A 286 9.04 14.81 -8.87
N THR A 287 9.16 13.56 -9.32
CA THR A 287 8.03 12.60 -9.37
C THR A 287 7.45 12.37 -7.97
N CYS A 288 8.30 12.18 -6.96
CA CYS A 288 7.88 12.02 -5.58
C CYS A 288 7.28 13.32 -4.97
N ASP A 289 7.89 14.50 -5.16
CA ASP A 289 7.35 15.79 -4.68
C ASP A 289 5.97 16.08 -5.27
N ARG A 290 5.78 15.78 -6.57
CA ARG A 290 4.49 15.90 -7.23
C ARG A 290 3.42 15.04 -6.55
N LEU A 291 3.74 13.78 -6.26
CA LEU A 291 2.78 12.84 -5.66
C LEU A 291 2.50 13.15 -4.19
N LEU A 292 3.49 13.59 -3.40
CA LEU A 292 3.25 14.06 -2.03
C LEU A 292 2.36 15.32 -1.99
N ARG A 293 2.58 16.28 -2.91
CA ARG A 293 1.71 17.47 -3.02
C ARG A 293 0.31 17.13 -3.52
N GLU A 294 0.19 16.19 -4.46
CA GLU A 294 -1.09 15.69 -4.93
C GLU A 294 -1.84 14.97 -3.81
N ALA A 295 -1.13 14.25 -2.93
CA ALA A 295 -1.70 13.65 -1.74
C ALA A 295 -2.29 14.70 -0.78
N ALA A 296 -1.47 15.66 -0.34
CA ALA A 296 -1.89 16.75 0.54
C ALA A 296 -3.07 17.57 -0.04
N ALA A 297 -3.09 17.81 -1.35
CA ALA A 297 -4.16 18.57 -1.99
C ALA A 297 -5.50 17.82 -2.12
N ASN A 298 -5.55 16.51 -1.79
CA ASN A 298 -6.74 15.66 -1.90
C ASN A 298 -6.96 14.82 -0.62
N ASP A 299 -6.38 15.24 0.51
CA ASP A 299 -6.40 14.52 1.80
C ASP A 299 -5.95 13.05 1.70
N ALA A 300 -5.11 12.67 0.73
CA ALA A 300 -5.07 11.28 0.22
C ALA A 300 -4.36 10.27 1.13
N VAL A 301 -4.52 8.98 0.81
CA VAL A 301 -3.67 7.88 1.30
C VAL A 301 -2.71 7.47 0.19
N LEU A 302 -1.43 7.81 0.34
CA LEU A 302 -0.34 7.43 -0.56
C LEU A 302 0.31 6.14 -0.03
N THR A 303 0.34 5.07 -0.83
CA THR A 303 1.10 3.86 -0.48
C THR A 303 2.40 3.81 -1.28
N ALA A 304 3.53 3.64 -0.59
CA ALA A 304 4.86 3.53 -1.19
C ALA A 304 5.46 2.13 -1.00
N LEU A 305 6.07 1.57 -2.05
CA LEU A 305 6.82 0.31 -2.05
C LEU A 305 8.30 0.57 -2.34
N TRP A 306 9.16 0.19 -1.39
CA TRP A 306 10.61 0.11 -1.56
C TRP A 306 11.15 -1.29 -1.23
N HIS A 307 11.85 -1.96 -2.14
CA HIS A 307 12.45 -3.27 -1.89
C HIS A 307 13.72 -3.07 -1.04
N PRO A 308 13.92 -3.77 0.09
CA PRO A 308 15.06 -3.51 0.99
C PRO A 308 16.43 -3.56 0.31
N ARG A 309 16.59 -4.40 -0.73
CA ARG A 309 17.84 -4.49 -1.51
C ARG A 309 18.27 -3.14 -2.13
N PHE A 310 17.34 -2.23 -2.44
CA PHE A 310 17.61 -0.91 -3.01
C PHE A 310 18.17 0.09 -2.00
N PHE A 311 18.19 -0.23 -0.70
CA PHE A 311 18.92 0.57 0.29
C PHE A 311 20.45 0.47 0.10
N SER A 312 20.90 -0.55 -0.65
CA SER A 312 22.31 -0.76 -0.95
C SER A 312 22.83 0.24 -1.97
N GLU A 313 23.27 1.41 -1.50
CA GLU A 313 23.89 2.50 -2.29
C GLU A 313 25.03 2.05 -3.24
N ARG A 314 25.62 0.87 -2.99
CA ARG A 314 26.68 0.27 -3.82
C ARG A 314 26.15 -0.52 -5.02
N GLU A 315 24.92 -1.05 -4.94
CA GLU A 315 24.24 -1.78 -6.02
C GLU A 315 23.18 -0.89 -6.70
N PHE A 316 22.54 0.01 -5.95
CA PHE A 316 21.42 0.87 -6.36
C PHE A 316 21.64 2.30 -5.84
N PRO A 317 22.59 3.06 -6.44
CA PRO A 317 22.94 4.39 -5.96
C PRO A 317 21.75 5.34 -5.91
N GLY A 318 21.67 6.18 -4.89
CA GLY A 318 20.65 7.22 -4.77
C GLY A 318 19.27 6.75 -4.31
N HIS A 319 18.95 5.45 -4.33
CA HIS A 319 17.65 4.95 -3.85
C HIS A 319 17.44 5.18 -2.34
N ARG A 320 18.46 4.91 -1.49
CA ARG A 320 18.35 5.18 -0.04
C ARG A 320 18.30 6.69 0.23
N ARG A 321 19.07 7.50 -0.51
CA ARG A 321 18.97 8.97 -0.48
C ARG A 321 17.57 9.47 -0.87
N LEU A 322 16.92 8.86 -1.88
CA LEU A 322 15.58 9.24 -2.31
C LEU A 322 14.53 8.84 -1.27
N TYR A 323 14.65 7.66 -0.68
CA TYR A 323 13.76 7.21 0.41
C TYR A 323 13.81 8.16 1.61
N ARG A 324 15.03 8.52 2.07
CA ARG A 324 15.22 9.53 3.12
C ARG A 324 14.54 10.85 2.76
N TRP A 325 14.78 11.37 1.56
CA TRP A 325 14.19 12.62 1.12
C TRP A 325 12.64 12.54 1.04
N LEU A 326 12.07 11.38 0.69
CA LEU A 326 10.63 11.15 0.67
C LEU A 326 10.03 11.29 2.09
N LEU A 327 10.68 10.72 3.10
CA LEU A 327 10.25 10.82 4.51
C LEU A 327 10.37 12.26 5.03
N GLU A 328 11.52 12.91 4.83
CA GLU A 328 11.73 14.33 5.15
C GLU A 328 10.63 15.20 4.55
N ARG A 329 10.35 15.00 3.25
CA ARG A 329 9.37 15.79 2.51
C ARG A 329 7.93 15.52 2.92
N ALA A 330 7.61 14.30 3.31
CA ALA A 330 6.28 13.94 3.82
C ALA A 330 6.02 14.61 5.18
N GLN A 331 6.99 14.58 6.10
CA GLN A 331 6.90 15.28 7.39
C GLN A 331 6.79 16.81 7.21
N GLU A 332 7.57 17.40 6.30
CA GLU A 332 7.45 18.83 5.95
C GLU A 332 6.06 19.24 5.42
N LEU A 333 5.31 18.29 4.86
CA LEU A 333 3.99 18.51 4.27
C LEU A 333 2.83 18.08 5.21
N GLY A 334 3.12 17.76 6.47
CA GLY A 334 2.07 17.41 7.45
C GLY A 334 1.47 16.01 7.26
N ALA A 335 2.25 15.07 6.71
CA ALA A 335 1.80 13.68 6.56
C ALA A 335 1.73 12.94 7.91
N TRP A 336 0.66 12.14 8.09
CA TRP A 336 0.73 10.97 8.95
C TRP A 336 1.56 9.90 8.23
N ILE A 337 2.49 9.23 8.92
CA ILE A 337 3.38 8.23 8.31
C ILE A 337 3.38 6.96 9.18
N GLY A 338 3.07 5.81 8.57
CA GLY A 338 3.02 4.54 9.29
C GLY A 338 2.71 3.36 8.38
N THR A 339 2.24 2.27 8.98
CA THR A 339 1.87 1.02 8.31
C THR A 339 0.43 1.04 7.78
N PRO A 340 0.07 0.21 6.78
CA PRO A 340 -1.32 0.03 6.38
C PRO A 340 -2.21 -0.53 7.50
N ARG A 341 -1.66 -1.38 8.40
CA ARG A 341 -2.37 -1.86 9.60
C ARG A 341 -2.76 -0.72 10.54
N GLU A 342 -1.81 0.12 10.93
CA GLU A 342 -2.10 1.25 11.83
C GLU A 342 -3.14 2.21 11.22
N LEU A 343 -3.04 2.49 9.91
CA LEU A 343 -4.02 3.35 9.24
C LEU A 343 -5.42 2.72 9.18
N ARG A 344 -5.51 1.41 8.90
CA ARG A 344 -6.77 0.66 8.98
C ARG A 344 -7.38 0.78 10.37
N ASP A 345 -6.61 0.45 11.41
CA ASP A 345 -7.10 0.37 12.78
C ASP A 345 -7.56 1.76 13.29
N ALA A 346 -6.90 2.83 12.84
CA ALA A 346 -7.30 4.21 13.08
C ALA A 346 -8.58 4.65 12.32
N LEU A 347 -8.86 4.09 11.14
CA LEU A 347 -10.10 4.31 10.38
C LEU A 347 -11.29 3.52 10.98
N GLU A 348 -11.04 2.29 11.44
CA GLU A 348 -12.06 1.46 12.10
C GLU A 348 -12.49 2.03 13.45
N THR A 349 -11.53 2.39 14.30
CA THR A 349 -11.81 2.98 15.63
C THR A 349 -12.72 4.22 15.53
N ARG A 350 -12.58 5.02 14.46
CA ARG A 350 -13.42 6.21 14.22
C ARG A 350 -14.76 5.88 13.57
N SER A 351 -14.83 4.81 12.78
CA SER A 351 -16.09 4.26 12.29
C SER A 351 -16.96 3.80 13.46
N ASP A 352 -16.39 3.08 14.43
CA ASP A 352 -17.07 2.65 15.66
C ASP A 352 -17.54 3.83 16.52
N LEU A 353 -16.67 4.84 16.74
CA LEU A 353 -17.04 6.07 17.45
C LEU A 353 -18.17 6.84 16.75
N SER A 354 -18.24 6.79 15.42
CA SER A 354 -19.35 7.39 14.68
C SER A 354 -20.66 6.60 14.80
N GLY A 355 -20.60 5.29 15.10
CA GLY A 355 -21.77 4.42 15.27
C GLY A 355 -22.30 4.31 16.70
N ALA A 356 -21.49 4.63 17.72
CA ALA A 356 -21.80 4.39 19.13
C ALA A 356 -22.87 5.31 19.77
N ASP A 357 -23.30 6.37 19.08
CA ASP A 357 -24.25 7.39 19.58
C ASP A 357 -25.74 7.07 19.29
N ASP A 358 -26.08 5.83 18.90
CA ASP A 358 -27.47 5.41 18.65
C ASP A 358 -28.06 4.50 19.76
N PRO A 359 -28.67 5.08 20.82
CA PRO A 359 -29.52 4.36 21.74
C PRO A 359 -30.95 4.25 21.19
N SER A 360 -31.13 3.71 19.98
CA SER A 360 -32.44 3.33 19.43
C SER A 360 -32.63 1.81 19.36
N ASP A 361 -32.61 1.19 20.54
CA ASP A 361 -33.32 -0.06 20.80
C ASP A 361 -34.83 0.20 20.65
N GLY A 362 -35.28 0.33 19.40
CA GLY A 362 -36.68 0.49 19.01
C GLY A 362 -37.42 -0.83 19.25
N PRO A 363 -38.68 -0.79 19.72
CA PRO A 363 -39.35 -2.00 20.18
C PRO A 363 -39.55 -3.00 19.04
N GLU A 364 -39.29 -4.27 19.37
CA GLU A 364 -39.54 -5.44 18.53
C GLU A 364 -40.97 -5.39 17.95
N LEU A 365 -41.08 -5.17 16.65
CA LEU A 365 -42.37 -5.13 15.95
C LEU A 365 -42.89 -6.56 15.80
N GLU A 366 -43.84 -6.95 16.65
CA GLU A 366 -44.59 -8.19 16.48
C GLU A 366 -45.22 -8.25 15.06
N PRO A 367 -45.17 -9.42 14.39
CA PRO A 367 -45.75 -9.58 13.06
C PRO A 367 -47.29 -9.42 13.13
N PRO A 368 -47.92 -8.81 12.11
CA PRO A 368 -49.34 -8.49 12.15
C PRO A 368 -50.21 -9.75 12.15
N VAL A 369 -51.14 -9.81 13.10
CA VAL A 369 -52.19 -10.84 13.16
C VAL A 369 -53.18 -10.65 12.01
N GLU A 370 -53.32 -11.65 11.13
CA GLU A 370 -54.32 -11.63 10.06
C GLU A 370 -55.76 -11.70 10.61
N PRO A 371 -56.71 -10.90 10.07
CA PRO A 371 -58.13 -11.06 10.35
C PRO A 371 -58.71 -12.29 9.63
N PRO A 372 -59.78 -12.92 10.16
CA PRO A 372 -60.25 -14.22 9.67
C PRO A 372 -60.88 -14.13 8.27
N ALA A 373 -60.49 -15.07 7.40
CA ALA A 373 -60.99 -15.16 6.04
C ALA A 373 -62.48 -15.55 5.96
N ASP A 374 -63.26 -14.73 5.24
CA ASP A 374 -64.67 -15.03 4.94
C ASP A 374 -64.78 -16.10 3.84
N ARG A 375 -65.73 -17.03 3.97
CA ARG A 375 -65.85 -18.20 3.10
C ARG A 375 -66.85 -17.96 1.96
N ARG A 376 -66.42 -18.07 0.69
CA ARG A 376 -67.32 -18.47 -0.43
C ARG A 376 -66.62 -19.01 -1.69
N SER A 377 -66.97 -20.26 -2.02
CA SER A 377 -67.16 -20.86 -3.37
C SER A 377 -66.08 -20.76 -4.48
N SER A 378 -65.24 -21.80 -4.54
CA SER A 378 -65.15 -22.82 -5.63
C SER A 378 -65.29 -22.45 -7.13
N ALA A 379 -64.22 -22.71 -7.89
CA ALA A 379 -64.17 -23.46 -9.18
C ALA A 379 -62.68 -23.59 -9.61
N THR A 380 -61.97 -24.68 -9.34
CA THR A 380 -61.87 -25.91 -10.16
C THR A 380 -61.60 -25.70 -11.65
N LEU A 381 -60.33 -25.86 -12.05
CA LEU A 381 -59.92 -26.41 -13.35
C LEU A 381 -58.50 -26.98 -13.21
N GLU A 382 -58.32 -28.24 -13.61
CA GLU A 382 -57.07 -29.01 -13.48
C GLU A 382 -56.26 -29.07 -14.81
N PRO A 383 -54.99 -29.56 -14.79
CA PRO A 383 -53.94 -29.11 -15.72
C PRO A 383 -53.51 -30.16 -16.77
N ALA A 384 -52.62 -29.76 -17.69
CA ALA A 384 -51.63 -30.60 -18.40
C ALA A 384 -50.74 -29.73 -19.34
N PRO A 385 -49.56 -30.20 -19.81
CA PRO A 385 -48.53 -30.94 -19.05
C PRO A 385 -47.09 -30.42 -19.30
N ASP A 386 -46.14 -31.11 -18.67
CA ASP A 386 -44.67 -30.99 -18.75
C ASP A 386 -44.09 -31.32 -20.14
N ASP A 387 -42.87 -30.85 -20.44
CA ASP A 387 -42.00 -31.44 -21.47
C ASP A 387 -40.51 -31.17 -21.18
N ARG A 388 -39.82 -32.19 -20.67
CA ARG A 388 -38.36 -32.26 -20.54
C ARG A 388 -37.80 -33.15 -21.64
N VAL A 389 -36.71 -32.76 -22.30
CA VAL A 389 -35.92 -33.69 -23.13
C VAL A 389 -34.41 -33.50 -22.94
N ASP A 390 -33.76 -34.62 -22.67
CA ASP A 390 -32.33 -34.95 -22.71
C ASP A 390 -32.26 -36.50 -22.83
N PRO A 391 -31.16 -37.19 -23.19
CA PRO A 391 -30.03 -36.90 -24.10
C PRO A 391 -29.93 -37.88 -25.30
N SER A 392 -28.87 -37.74 -26.10
CA SER A 392 -28.09 -38.82 -26.77
C SER A 392 -28.47 -39.35 -28.17
N GLN A 393 -27.44 -39.93 -28.84
CA GLN A 393 -27.37 -40.48 -30.22
C GLN A 393 -27.39 -39.40 -31.33
N VAL A 394 -26.65 -39.40 -32.46
CA VAL A 394 -25.74 -40.33 -33.20
C VAL A 394 -24.59 -39.45 -33.79
N GLY A 395 -23.33 -39.87 -34.09
CA GLY A 395 -22.66 -41.17 -34.08
C GLY A 395 -21.17 -41.12 -34.50
N THR A 396 -20.79 -41.76 -35.62
CA THR A 396 -19.40 -42.13 -36.02
C THR A 396 -19.05 -41.90 -37.51
N ALA A 397 -17.74 -41.91 -37.82
CA ALA A 397 -17.04 -42.02 -39.13
C ALA A 397 -16.75 -40.70 -39.88
N GLY A 398 -15.58 -40.51 -40.53
CA GLY A 398 -14.37 -41.34 -40.63
C GLY A 398 -13.25 -40.65 -41.43
N THR A 399 -12.04 -41.25 -41.46
CA THR A 399 -10.89 -41.07 -42.39
C THR A 399 -11.01 -40.04 -43.54
N ASP A 400 -10.02 -39.20 -43.84
CA ASP A 400 -8.71 -39.66 -44.36
C ASP A 400 -7.57 -38.59 -44.39
N SER A 401 -6.37 -39.10 -44.61
CA SER A 401 -5.05 -38.53 -44.94
C SER A 401 -4.99 -37.29 -45.86
N THR A 402 -3.93 -36.45 -45.71
CA THR A 402 -2.89 -36.20 -46.74
C THR A 402 -1.75 -35.28 -46.24
N THR A 403 -0.52 -35.55 -46.69
CA THR A 403 0.78 -34.95 -46.31
C THR A 403 1.27 -33.87 -47.29
N THR A 404 1.88 -32.77 -46.82
CA THR A 404 3.13 -32.08 -47.34
C THR A 404 3.38 -30.79 -46.54
N ARG A 405 4.55 -30.53 -45.93
CA ARG A 405 5.83 -29.99 -46.49
C ARG A 405 5.67 -28.72 -47.34
N GLY A 406 6.43 -27.64 -47.13
CA GLY A 406 7.50 -27.39 -46.15
C GLY A 406 8.11 -25.98 -46.26
N ASP A 407 9.21 -25.75 -45.56
CA ASP A 407 9.98 -24.48 -45.46
C ASP A 407 10.68 -24.08 -46.79
N PRO A 408 11.31 -22.89 -46.89
CA PRO A 408 12.59 -22.61 -46.22
C PRO A 408 12.58 -21.48 -45.18
#